data_AF-A0A383CSQ7-F1
#
_entry.id   AF-A0A383CSQ7-F1
#
_cell.length_a   1.000
_cell.length_b   1.000
_cell.length_c   1.000
_cell.angle_alpha   90.00
_cell.angle_beta   90.00
_cell.angle_gamma   90.00
#
_symmetry.space_group_name_H-M   'P 1'
#
loop_
_entity.id
_entity.type
_entity.pdbx_description
1 polymer ?
#
loop_
_entity_poly.entity_id
_entity_poly.type
_entity_poly.pdbx_seq_one_letter_code
_entity_poly.pdbx_strand_id
1 'polypeptide(L)' 'MIILDLHGYTLQEAYKETHEFVKECHRDRVKKVKVITGKGKINEEFPMWLERSPIVRKMEQTSDGGCWHLWVAI' A
#
# COMPACT_ATOMS: atom_id res chain seq x y z
N MET A 1 -1.78 14.28 -2.85
CA MET A 1 -1.82 12.80 -2.98
C MET A 1 -1.60 12.22 -1.60
N ILE A 2 -2.44 11.30 -1.14
CA ILE A 2 -2.27 10.68 0.19
C ILE A 2 -1.14 9.66 0.12
N ILE A 3 -0.29 9.66 1.15
CA ILE A 3 0.93 8.85 1.22
C ILE A 3 0.92 8.06 2.51
N LEU A 4 1.22 6.76 2.42
CA LEU A 4 1.59 5.92 3.55
C LEU A 4 3.09 5.64 3.48
N ASP A 5 3.83 5.94 4.54
CA ASP A 5 5.26 5.62 4.63
C ASP A 5 5.47 4.48 5.61
N LEU A 6 5.97 3.35 5.10
CA LEU A 6 6.25 2.13 5.86
C LEU A 6 7.75 1.97 6.11
N HIS A 7 8.57 2.95 5.75
CA HIS A 7 10.00 2.87 5.97
C HIS A 7 10.32 2.84 7.47
N GLY A 8 11.13 1.86 7.90
CA GLY A 8 11.50 1.67 9.30
C GLY A 8 10.50 0.84 10.12
N TYR A 9 9.37 0.44 9.55
CA TYR A 9 8.45 -0.49 10.20
C TYR A 9 9.01 -1.92 10.16
N THR A 10 8.61 -2.75 11.12
CA THR A 10 8.73 -4.20 10.95
C THR A 10 7.71 -4.71 9.93
N LEU A 11 7.92 -5.93 9.39
CA LEU A 11 6.97 -6.54 8.45
C LEU A 11 5.55 -6.63 9.02
N GLN A 12 5.42 -6.99 10.30
CA GLN A 12 4.12 -7.16 10.95
C GLN A 12 3.39 -5.82 11.12
N GLU A 13 4.10 -4.77 11.55
CA GLU A 13 3.53 -3.43 11.69
C GLU A 13 3.13 -2.88 10.32
N ALA A 14 3.99 -3.01 9.31
CA ALA A 14 3.72 -2.55 7.95
C ALA A 14 2.51 -3.25 7.33
N TYR A 15 2.37 -4.56 7.55
CA TYR A 15 1.21 -5.33 7.11
C TYR A 15 -0.08 -4.79 7.74
N LYS A 16 -0.09 -4.62 9.07
CA LYS A 16 -1.26 -4.13 9.79
C LYS A 16 -1.65 -2.72 9.34
N GLU A 17 -0.68 -1.81 9.33
CA GLU A 17 -0.87 -0.41 8.94
C GLU A 17 -1.42 -0.29 7.51
N THR A 18 -0.88 -1.08 6.58
CA THR A 18 -1.38 -1.13 5.19
C THR A 18 -2.86 -1.48 5.12
N HIS A 19 -3.31 -2.47 5.89
CA HIS A 19 -4.71 -2.90 5.87
C HIS A 19 -5.66 -1.90 6.50
N GLU A 20 -5.24 -1.26 7.59
CA GLU A 20 -6.01 -0.20 8.23
C GLU A 20 -6.12 1.01 7.30
N PHE A 21 -4.99 1.51 6.79
CA PHE A 21 -4.91 2.63 5.88
C PHE A 21 -5.76 2.46 4.61
N VAL A 22 -5.71 1.29 3.96
CA VAL A 22 -6.49 1.02 2.74
C VAL A 22 -8.00 1.00 3.02
N LYS A 23 -8.43 0.47 4.18
CA LYS A 23 -9.84 0.49 4.60
C LYS A 23 -10.33 1.91 4.85
N GLU A 24 -9.50 2.75 5.47
CA GLU A 24 -9.82 4.16 5.69
C GLU A 24 -9.94 4.91 4.37
N CYS A 25 -8.99 4.71 3.46
CA CYS A 25 -9.04 5.30 2.13
C CYS A 25 -10.32 4.93 1.37
N HIS A 26 -10.78 3.67 1.48
CA HIS A 26 -12.04 3.23 0.88
C HIS A 26 -13.24 3.92 1.50
N ARG A 27 -13.34 3.92 2.83
CA ARG A 27 -14.41 4.61 3.58
C ARG A 27 -14.49 6.09 3.20
N ASP A 28 -13.34 6.73 3.07
CA ASP A 28 -13.22 8.17 2.82
C ASP A 28 -13.24 8.50 1.31
N ARG A 29 -13.54 7.51 0.45
CA ARG A 29 -13.65 7.65 -1.02
C ARG A 29 -12.39 8.20 -1.69
N VAL A 30 -11.22 7.84 -1.18
CA VAL A 30 -9.90 8.20 -1.73
C VAL A 30 -9.56 7.23 -2.87
N LYS A 31 -9.54 7.72 -4.12
CA LYS A 31 -9.32 6.87 -5.32
C LYS A 31 -7.90 6.36 -5.50
N LYS A 32 -6.89 7.12 -5.08
CA LYS A 32 -5.48 6.85 -5.40
C LYS A 32 -4.56 7.27 -4.26
N VAL A 33 -3.67 6.38 -3.88
CA VAL A 33 -2.66 6.60 -2.84
C VAL A 33 -1.28 6.14 -3.28
N LYS A 34 -0.24 6.65 -2.61
CA LYS A 34 1.14 6.18 -2.76
C LYS A 34 1.58 5.50 -1.47
N VAL A 35 2.23 4.36 -1.57
CA VAL A 35 2.83 3.65 -0.43
C VAL A 35 4.34 3.58 -0.63
N ILE A 36 5.10 4.02 0.36
CA ILE A 36 6.56 3.97 0.38
C ILE A 36 6.96 2.75 1.19
N THR A 37 7.58 1.77 0.55
CA THR A 37 7.99 0.50 1.18
C THR A 37 9.50 0.42 1.39
N GLY A 38 10.25 1.38 0.84
CA GLY A 38 11.68 1.20 0.59
C GLY A 38 11.94 0.06 -0.40
N LYS A 39 13.16 -0.47 -0.41
CA LYS A 39 13.63 -1.55 -1.31
C LYS A 39 13.97 -2.85 -0.58
N GLY A 40 13.46 -3.02 0.65
CA GLY A 40 13.74 -4.17 1.51
C GLY A 40 12.61 -5.18 1.55
N LYS A 41 12.54 -5.98 2.62
CA LYS A 41 11.56 -7.05 2.80
C LYS A 41 10.11 -6.63 2.70
N ILE A 42 9.76 -5.43 3.17
CA ILE A 42 8.40 -4.90 3.02
C ILE A 42 8.05 -4.81 1.52
N ASN A 43 8.95 -4.30 0.68
CA ASN A 43 8.69 -4.18 -0.75
C ASN A 43 8.49 -5.53 -1.45
N GLU A 44 9.26 -6.55 -1.05
CA GLU A 44 9.15 -7.91 -1.58
C GLU A 44 7.78 -8.55 -1.26
N GLU A 45 7.29 -8.35 -0.03
CA GLU A 45 6.05 -8.96 0.47
C GLU A 45 4.79 -8.15 0.10
N PHE A 46 4.91 -6.83 -0.03
CA PHE A 46 3.81 -5.89 -0.19
C PHE A 46 2.78 -6.25 -1.27
N PRO A 47 3.17 -6.72 -2.48
CA PRO A 47 2.21 -7.10 -3.52
C PRO A 47 1.28 -8.22 -3.07
N MET A 48 1.79 -9.18 -2.30
CA MET A 48 1.03 -10.34 -1.84
C MET A 48 -0.01 -9.97 -0.78
N TRP A 49 0.22 -8.91 -0.02
CA TRP A 49 -0.69 -8.48 1.05
C TRP A 49 -2.05 -8.02 0.53
N LEU A 50 -2.08 -7.49 -0.70
CA LEU A 50 -3.26 -6.85 -1.27
C LEU A 50 -3.73 -7.52 -2.57
N GLU A 51 -3.04 -8.56 -3.06
CA GLU A 51 -3.37 -9.27 -4.31
C GLU A 51 -4.84 -9.73 -4.36
N ARG A 52 -5.38 -10.19 -3.22
CA ARG A 52 -6.77 -10.68 -3.10
C ARG A 52 -7.70 -9.70 -2.40
N SER A 53 -7.29 -8.45 -2.23
CA SER A 53 -8.11 -7.44 -1.55
C SER A 53 -9.27 -7.00 -2.45
N PRO A 54 -10.54 -7.09 -2.01
CA PRO A 54 -11.66 -6.54 -2.77
C PRO A 54 -11.65 -5.00 -2.81
N ILE A 55 -10.84 -4.37 -1.95
CA ILE A 55 -10.74 -2.92 -1.78
C ILE A 55 -9.71 -2.32 -2.76
N VAL A 56 -8.68 -3.06 -3.16
CA VAL A 56 -7.62 -2.55 -4.04
C VAL A 56 -7.84 -3.08 -5.45
N ARG A 57 -8.15 -2.18 -6.39
CA ARG A 57 -8.44 -2.55 -7.79
C ARG A 57 -7.19 -2.72 -8.63
N LYS A 58 -6.12 -1.99 -8.30
CA LYS A 58 -4.88 -1.99 -9.06
C LYS A 58 -3.71 -1.56 -8.20
N MET A 59 -2.55 -2.14 -8.48
CA MET A 59 -1.27 -1.78 -7.88
C MET A 59 -0.23 -1.63 -8.98
N GLU A 60 0.62 -0.60 -8.89
CA GLU A 60 1.75 -0.41 -9.79
C GLU A 60 2.98 0.04 -9.01
N GLN A 61 4.11 -0.64 -9.22
CA GLN A 61 5.38 -0.21 -8.66
C GLN A 61 5.92 1.00 -9.43
N THR A 62 6.51 1.96 -8.73
CA THR A 62 7.21 3.09 -9.35
C THR A 62 8.51 2.64 -10.00
N SER A 63 9.01 3.41 -10.96
CA SER A 63 10.26 3.12 -11.68
C SER A 63 11.50 3.07 -10.77
N ASP A 64 11.48 3.80 -9.65
CA ASP A 64 12.54 3.75 -8.64
C ASP A 64 12.57 2.44 -7.82
N GLY A 65 11.51 1.62 -7.92
CA GLY A 65 11.33 0.35 -7.21
C GLY A 65 10.97 0.47 -5.72
N GLY A 66 10.93 1.68 -5.15
CA GLY A 66 10.78 1.89 -3.71
C GLY A 66 9.35 2.18 -3.24
N CYS A 67 8.43 2.42 -4.19
CA CYS A 67 7.06 2.82 -3.90
C CYS A 67 6.04 2.09 -4.77
N TRP A 68 4.79 2.16 -4.34
CA TRP A 68 3.63 1.61 -5.03
C TRP A 68 2.54 2.67 -5.16
N HIS A 69 1.88 2.72 -6.31
CA HIS A 69 0.61 3.40 -6.48
C HIS A 69 -0.51 2.39 -6.32
N LEU A 70 -1.50 2.70 -5.48
CA LEU A 70 -2.70 1.87 -5.32
C LEU A 70 -3.91 2.65 -5.82
N TRP A 71 -4.80 1.95 -6.52
CA TRP A 71 -6.14 2.43 -6.86
C TRP A 71 -7.16 1.70 -6.00
N VAL A 72 -7.87 2.47 -5.19
CA VAL A 72 -8.83 1.95 -4.21
C VAL A 72 -10.21 1.96 -4.84
N ALA A 73 -10.98 0.91 -4.58
CA ALA A 73 -12.38 0.82 -4.94
C ALA A 73 -13.22 1.89 -4.22
N ILE A 74 -14.26 2.37 -4.88
CA ILE A 74 -15.30 3.25 -4.34
C ILE A 74 -16.63 2.72 -4.84
#